data_AF-A0A1F5T5F4-F1
#
_entry.id   AF-A0A1F5T5F4-F1
#
_cell.length_a   1.000
_cell.length_b   1.000
_cell.length_c   1.000
_cell.angle_alpha   90.00
_cell.angle_beta   90.00
_cell.angle_gamma   90.00
#
_symmetry.space_group_name_H-M   'P 1'
#
loop_
_entity.id
_entity.type
_entity.pdbx_description
1 polymer ?
#
loop_
_entity_poly.entity_id
_entity_poly.type
_entity_poly.pdbx_seq_one_letter_code
_entity_poly.pdbx_strand_id
1 'polypeptide(L)'
;MKENYFVNPLQAVPEKEKKSSRLEKATRALIVAAAMTVGGSESAPERKVARQETGAPDDGKKEPEKKPTPTVELKPKTAKPVDIGIPAEEQKVELALDWKTEDPAFFVRHENGEYTAAERAARRRVLPNGEKLLIDAGIAFYLVEKGDTIFGIKQKLSRYDDFKYLSKQKAKIKSFNIPPNALQPGMWIPIPLEEGERVLADEKFVEYARVALDELKEDSRYGRFIDQLLETISEDELLATMLAVAKQESGGAPLGQFEFHRYEKHHRAFSFSLFHVLMKGAGLDARRNLDLTEGQLYHPKNAAKLFVAFLFEKMRAGNMDEAELKKAIENLFPIHKHARAFSIFYNGKLFWKAGYDKKILKHRADAVKTVGKLKRSN
;
A
#
# COMPACT_ATOMS: atom_id res chain seq x y z
N MET A 1 -12.76 48.96 -69.61
CA MET A 1 -13.07 48.23 -70.86
C MET A 1 -13.70 46.90 -70.49
N LYS A 2 -14.94 46.68 -70.97
CA LYS A 2 -15.72 45.44 -71.17
C LYS A 2 -15.91 44.52 -69.94
N GLU A 3 -17.07 44.52 -69.27
CA GLU A 3 -18.38 43.87 -69.62
C GLU A 3 -18.24 42.36 -69.90
N ASN A 4 -19.12 41.43 -69.52
CA ASN A 4 -20.27 41.31 -68.60
C ASN A 4 -20.78 39.85 -68.76
N TYR A 5 -21.69 39.41 -67.87
CA TYR A 5 -22.69 38.32 -68.03
C TYR A 5 -22.20 36.86 -67.81
N PHE A 6 -22.93 35.91 -67.19
CA PHE A 6 -24.35 35.77 -66.85
C PHE A 6 -24.54 34.87 -65.59
N VAL A 7 -25.78 34.87 -65.10
CA VAL A 7 -26.33 34.45 -63.80
C VAL A 7 -26.98 33.05 -63.85
N ASN A 8 -26.80 32.21 -62.81
CA ASN A 8 -27.67 31.26 -62.03
C ASN A 8 -28.89 30.52 -62.71
N PRO A 9 -29.62 29.53 -62.11
CA PRO A 9 -29.51 28.75 -60.85
C PRO A 9 -29.98 27.24 -60.91
N LEU A 10 -30.03 26.57 -59.73
CA LEU A 10 -30.84 25.38 -59.31
C LEU A 10 -30.37 23.94 -59.62
N GLN A 11 -29.94 23.19 -58.58
CA GLN A 11 -30.75 22.11 -57.94
C GLN A 11 -30.06 21.44 -56.70
N ALA A 12 -30.75 21.54 -55.56
CA ALA A 12 -30.93 20.64 -54.39
C ALA A 12 -29.79 19.82 -53.66
N VAL A 13 -29.51 20.18 -52.38
CA VAL A 13 -29.51 19.42 -51.06
C VAL A 13 -28.63 18.13 -50.86
N PRO A 14 -28.05 17.80 -49.67
CA PRO A 14 -27.17 18.48 -48.70
C PRO A 14 -25.87 17.69 -48.28
N GLU A 15 -25.01 18.33 -47.47
CA GLU A 15 -23.95 17.84 -46.55
C GLU A 15 -23.21 16.50 -46.71
N LYS A 16 -21.86 16.56 -46.70
CA LYS A 16 -20.99 15.68 -45.87
C LYS A 16 -19.61 16.31 -45.67
N GLU A 17 -19.31 16.72 -44.43
CA GLU A 17 -17.99 17.14 -43.98
C GLU A 17 -16.94 16.01 -44.14
N LYS A 18 -15.76 16.34 -44.68
CA LYS A 18 -14.52 15.58 -44.45
C LYS A 18 -13.52 16.47 -43.73
N LYS A 19 -13.59 16.48 -42.40
CA LYS A 19 -12.52 16.91 -41.49
C LYS A 19 -11.96 15.66 -40.81
N SER A 20 -10.68 15.36 -41.00
CA SER A 20 -9.94 14.41 -40.15
C SER A 20 -10.07 14.90 -38.70
N SER A 21 -10.65 14.06 -37.86
CA SER A 21 -11.13 14.46 -36.54
C SER A 21 -9.97 14.52 -35.52
N ARG A 22 -10.13 15.36 -34.49
CA ARG A 22 -9.28 15.38 -33.28
C ARG A 22 -9.07 14.00 -32.64
N LEU A 23 -9.88 13.00 -33.00
CA LEU A 23 -9.76 11.62 -32.55
C LEU A 23 -8.52 10.92 -33.13
N GLU A 24 -8.15 11.15 -34.39
CA GLU A 24 -6.96 10.50 -34.98
C GLU A 24 -5.64 11.01 -34.37
N LYS A 25 -5.61 12.28 -33.94
CA LYS A 25 -4.49 12.85 -33.18
C LYS A 25 -4.46 12.35 -31.73
N ALA A 26 -5.63 12.12 -31.11
CA ALA A 26 -5.71 11.52 -29.77
C ALA A 26 -5.33 10.03 -29.76
N THR A 27 -5.64 9.29 -30.82
CA THR A 27 -5.29 7.86 -30.95
C THR A 27 -3.79 7.66 -31.14
N ARG A 28 -3.07 8.56 -31.83
CA ARG A 28 -1.60 8.50 -31.92
C ARG A 28 -0.90 8.76 -30.58
N ALA A 29 -1.45 9.61 -29.71
CA ALA A 29 -0.92 9.81 -28.35
C ALA A 29 -1.18 8.59 -27.43
N LEU A 30 -2.30 7.89 -27.64
CA LEU A 30 -2.63 6.65 -26.92
C LEU A 30 -1.78 5.44 -27.35
N ILE A 31 -1.23 5.44 -28.57
CA ILE A 31 -0.34 4.38 -29.08
C ILE A 31 1.08 4.52 -28.49
N VAL A 32 1.52 5.71 -28.07
CA VAL A 32 2.87 5.92 -27.47
C VAL A 32 2.90 5.59 -25.97
N ALA A 33 1.79 5.72 -25.25
CA ALA A 33 1.64 5.25 -23.87
C ALA A 33 1.77 3.70 -23.71
N ALA A 34 1.88 2.97 -24.82
CA ALA A 34 2.08 1.52 -24.87
C ALA A 34 3.54 1.10 -25.12
N ALA A 35 4.50 2.02 -25.29
CA ALA A 35 5.86 1.67 -25.74
C ALA A 35 7.01 1.95 -24.74
N MET A 36 6.81 2.53 -23.55
CA MET A 36 7.94 3.02 -22.72
C MET A 36 8.13 2.40 -21.33
N THR A 37 7.65 1.19 -21.07
CA THR A 37 8.25 0.34 -20.02
C THR A 37 8.32 -1.12 -20.48
N VAL A 38 9.28 -1.42 -21.36
CA VAL A 38 9.62 -2.77 -21.79
C VAL A 38 10.53 -3.43 -20.74
N GLY A 39 10.20 -4.68 -20.41
CA GLY A 39 10.99 -5.57 -19.56
C GLY A 39 10.23 -6.88 -19.30
N GLY A 40 9.73 -7.50 -20.38
CA GLY A 40 9.12 -8.84 -20.34
C GLY A 40 10.10 -9.90 -20.80
N SER A 41 10.19 -10.99 -20.04
CA SER A 41 10.57 -12.31 -20.55
C SER A 41 9.41 -13.26 -20.26
N GLU A 42 8.88 -13.85 -21.32
CA GLU A 42 7.71 -14.71 -21.36
C GLU A 42 7.96 -16.11 -20.77
N SER A 43 6.94 -16.69 -20.13
CA SER A 43 6.57 -18.10 -20.34
C SER A 43 5.12 -18.34 -19.91
N ALA A 44 4.44 -19.20 -20.67
CA ALA A 44 3.01 -19.34 -20.94
C ALA A 44 2.09 -19.81 -19.78
N PRO A 45 0.74 -19.68 -19.93
CA PRO A 45 -0.24 -20.04 -18.91
C PRO A 45 -0.72 -21.50 -19.06
N GLU A 46 -0.74 -22.26 -17.96
CA GLU A 46 -1.41 -23.57 -17.94
C GLU A 46 -2.92 -23.45 -17.70
N ARG A 47 -3.65 -24.17 -18.54
CA ARG A 47 -5.11 -24.28 -18.59
C ARG A 47 -5.66 -24.99 -17.35
N LYS A 48 -6.72 -24.42 -16.78
CA LYS A 48 -7.72 -25.18 -16.01
C LYS A 48 -8.47 -26.10 -16.98
N VAL A 49 -8.47 -27.40 -16.72
CA VAL A 49 -9.42 -28.34 -17.33
C VAL A 49 -10.27 -28.93 -16.22
N ALA A 50 -11.58 -28.85 -16.43
CA ALA A 50 -12.62 -29.35 -15.56
C ALA A 50 -12.68 -30.88 -15.58
N ARG A 51 -13.11 -31.41 -14.43
CA ARG A 51 -13.58 -32.78 -14.21
C ARG A 51 -14.61 -33.19 -15.27
N GLN A 52 -14.41 -34.35 -15.88
CA GLN A 52 -15.49 -35.18 -16.42
C GLN A 52 -15.21 -36.64 -16.10
N GLU A 53 -16.19 -37.27 -15.46
CA GLU A 53 -16.31 -38.71 -15.28
C GLU A 53 -16.56 -39.38 -16.62
N THR A 54 -15.95 -40.55 -16.86
CA THR A 54 -16.56 -41.67 -17.59
C THR A 54 -15.65 -42.90 -17.56
N GLY A 55 -16.22 -44.04 -17.18
CA GLY A 55 -16.11 -45.29 -17.96
C GLY A 55 -14.84 -46.13 -17.83
N ALA A 56 -14.98 -47.26 -17.14
CA ALA A 56 -14.23 -48.48 -17.45
C ALA A 56 -14.60 -49.00 -18.87
N PRO A 57 -13.75 -49.82 -19.53
CA PRO A 57 -13.76 -51.25 -19.21
C PRO A 57 -12.37 -51.93 -19.16
N ASP A 58 -12.46 -53.10 -18.55
CA ASP A 58 -11.50 -54.17 -18.29
C ASP A 58 -11.05 -54.87 -19.58
N ASP A 59 -9.77 -55.24 -19.66
CA ASP A 59 -9.29 -56.36 -20.47
C ASP A 59 -7.92 -56.83 -19.94
N GLY A 60 -7.88 -58.12 -19.59
CA GLY A 60 -6.89 -58.66 -18.67
C GLY A 60 -5.52 -59.04 -19.25
N LYS A 61 -4.60 -59.38 -18.33
CA LYS A 61 -3.57 -60.42 -18.46
C LYS A 61 -2.75 -60.59 -17.17
N LYS A 62 -2.90 -61.79 -16.58
CA LYS A 62 -1.93 -62.68 -15.90
C LYS A 62 -0.93 -62.11 -14.86
N GLU A 63 -1.16 -62.59 -13.64
CA GLU A 63 -0.28 -62.86 -12.47
C GLU A 63 1.22 -63.17 -12.75
N PRO A 64 2.12 -62.87 -11.79
CA PRO A 64 2.34 -63.81 -10.67
C PRO A 64 2.48 -63.19 -9.27
N GLU A 65 2.05 -63.99 -8.30
CA GLU A 65 2.13 -63.82 -6.86
C GLU A 65 3.50 -63.33 -6.36
N LYS A 66 3.48 -62.27 -5.54
CA LYS A 66 4.53 -61.98 -4.57
C LYS A 66 3.92 -61.86 -3.17
N LYS A 67 4.46 -62.68 -2.27
CA LYS A 67 4.14 -62.76 -0.84
C LYS A 67 4.04 -61.37 -0.17
N PRO A 68 3.09 -61.15 0.75
CA PRO A 68 2.98 -59.88 1.46
C PRO A 68 4.19 -59.70 2.40
N THR A 69 4.92 -58.62 2.19
CA THR A 69 5.90 -58.12 3.16
C THR A 69 5.15 -57.15 4.09
N PRO A 70 5.22 -57.28 5.42
CA PRO A 70 4.49 -56.40 6.31
C PRO A 70 5.07 -54.99 6.26
N THR A 71 4.32 -54.04 5.70
CA THR A 71 4.64 -52.62 5.79
C THR A 71 4.39 -52.17 7.22
N VAL A 72 5.46 -51.91 7.96
CA VAL A 72 5.40 -51.22 9.25
C VAL A 72 4.98 -49.77 8.96
N GLU A 73 3.72 -49.44 9.25
CA GLU A 73 3.28 -48.05 9.36
C GLU A 73 4.06 -47.38 10.50
N LEU A 74 5.11 -46.65 10.18
CA LEU A 74 5.68 -45.65 11.07
C LEU A 74 4.67 -44.51 11.19
N LYS A 75 3.75 -44.62 12.16
CA LYS A 75 2.97 -43.47 12.63
C LYS A 75 3.96 -42.37 13.03
N PRO A 76 3.86 -41.15 12.48
CA PRO A 76 4.69 -40.05 12.96
C PRO A 76 4.34 -39.83 14.43
N LYS A 77 5.31 -40.10 15.32
CA LYS A 77 5.20 -39.70 16.72
C LYS A 77 5.04 -38.18 16.73
N THR A 78 3.83 -37.73 17.04
CA THR A 78 3.56 -36.38 17.50
C THR A 78 4.43 -36.14 18.72
N ALA A 79 5.58 -35.50 18.51
CA ALA A 79 6.40 -35.01 19.60
C ALA A 79 5.54 -34.01 20.38
N LYS A 80 5.15 -34.40 21.60
CA LYS A 80 4.62 -33.44 22.57
C LYS A 80 5.69 -32.36 22.77
N PRO A 81 5.32 -31.07 22.82
CA PRO A 81 6.27 -30.04 23.22
C PRO A 81 6.85 -30.41 24.57
N VAL A 82 8.17 -30.52 24.64
CA VAL A 82 8.87 -30.62 25.91
C VAL A 82 8.66 -29.28 26.60
N ASP A 83 7.92 -29.31 27.70
CA ASP A 83 7.75 -28.19 28.61
C ASP A 83 9.07 -28.04 29.38
N ILE A 84 9.99 -27.27 28.80
CA ILE A 84 11.22 -26.88 29.49
C ILE A 84 10.78 -25.78 30.45
N GLY A 85 10.48 -26.17 31.69
CA GLY A 85 10.11 -25.28 32.77
C GLY A 85 11.21 -24.24 33.03
N ILE A 86 11.15 -23.13 32.30
CA ILE A 86 11.88 -21.91 32.61
C ILE A 86 10.93 -21.12 33.52
N PRO A 87 11.36 -20.75 34.75
CA PRO A 87 10.56 -19.89 35.61
C PRO A 87 10.22 -18.61 34.84
N ALA A 88 8.93 -18.28 34.77
CA ALA A 88 8.47 -17.00 34.23
C ALA A 88 8.84 -15.89 35.23
N GLU A 89 10.13 -15.55 35.33
CA GLU A 89 10.47 -14.19 35.68
C GLU A 89 9.89 -13.32 34.56
N GLU A 90 8.95 -12.44 34.93
CA GLU A 90 8.27 -11.50 34.04
C GLU A 90 9.33 -10.65 33.33
N GLN A 91 9.74 -11.05 32.14
CA GLN A 91 10.68 -10.32 31.30
C GLN A 91 9.93 -9.16 30.64
N LYS A 92 9.59 -8.16 31.44
CA LYS A 92 9.03 -6.90 30.97
C LYS A 92 10.15 -6.15 30.24
N VAL A 93 10.07 -6.15 28.91
CA VAL A 93 10.79 -5.17 28.11
C VAL A 93 9.97 -3.89 28.24
N GLU A 94 10.60 -2.74 28.44
CA GLU A 94 9.86 -1.48 28.44
C GLU A 94 9.87 -0.94 27.01
N LEU A 95 8.99 -1.47 26.15
CA LEU A 95 8.74 -0.89 24.84
C LEU A 95 7.63 0.14 24.97
N ALA A 96 7.98 1.42 24.89
CA ALA A 96 6.99 2.51 24.75
C ALA A 96 6.41 2.48 23.32
N LEU A 97 5.49 1.54 23.07
CA LEU A 97 4.77 1.36 21.81
C LEU A 97 3.54 2.25 21.77
N ASP A 98 3.70 3.58 21.76
CA ASP A 98 2.55 4.46 21.50
C ASP A 98 2.80 5.38 20.29
N TRP A 99 2.47 4.84 19.12
CA TRP A 99 2.56 5.53 17.84
C TRP A 99 1.50 6.64 17.64
N LYS A 100 0.56 6.77 18.59
CA LYS A 100 -0.48 7.83 18.60
C LYS A 100 -0.09 9.00 19.48
N THR A 101 1.05 8.95 20.15
CA THR A 101 1.56 10.08 20.94
C THR A 101 2.13 11.15 20.03
N GLU A 102 2.11 12.40 20.52
CA GLU A 102 2.91 13.50 19.98
C GLU A 102 4.40 13.34 20.36
N ASP A 103 4.91 12.10 20.45
CA ASP A 103 6.32 11.84 20.78
C ASP A 103 7.20 12.53 19.75
N PRO A 104 8.12 13.43 20.18
CA PRO A 104 9.04 14.11 19.29
C PRO A 104 9.80 13.18 18.34
N ALA A 105 10.04 11.92 18.72
CA ALA A 105 10.70 10.92 17.89
C ALA A 105 10.03 10.70 16.52
N PHE A 106 8.72 10.93 16.40
CA PHE A 106 8.01 10.87 15.12
C PHE A 106 8.33 12.04 14.19
N PHE A 107 8.81 13.16 14.72
CA PHE A 107 8.92 14.42 13.97
C PHE A 107 10.36 14.90 13.77
N VAL A 108 11.34 14.19 14.32
CA VAL A 108 12.77 14.41 14.02
C VAL A 108 13.05 14.01 12.57
N ARG A 109 13.65 14.91 11.79
CA ARG A 109 14.07 14.62 10.42
C ARG A 109 15.40 13.88 10.40
N HIS A 110 15.51 12.88 9.54
CA HIS A 110 16.72 12.12 9.28
C HIS A 110 17.05 12.23 7.80
N GLU A 111 18.27 12.66 7.46
CA GLU A 111 18.66 12.88 6.06
C GLU A 111 18.36 11.64 5.20
N ASN A 112 17.62 11.85 4.09
CA ASN A 112 17.13 10.79 3.22
C ASN A 112 16.27 9.72 3.92
N GLY A 113 15.71 10.03 5.09
CA GLY A 113 14.95 9.11 5.92
C GLY A 113 15.77 7.92 6.44
N GLU A 114 17.08 8.08 6.62
CA GLU A 114 17.95 7.00 7.09
C GLU A 114 18.70 7.40 8.37
N TYR A 115 18.70 6.49 9.35
CA TYR A 115 19.58 6.63 10.50
C TYR A 115 21.05 6.45 10.10
N THR A 116 21.92 7.26 10.70
CA THR A 116 23.36 6.99 10.70
C THR A 116 23.67 5.66 11.36
N ALA A 117 24.87 5.10 11.12
CA ALA A 117 25.29 3.85 11.74
C ALA A 117 25.26 3.91 13.28
N ALA A 118 25.67 5.04 13.86
CA ALA A 118 25.67 5.27 15.30
C ALA A 118 24.24 5.35 15.86
N GLU A 119 23.34 6.10 15.21
CA GLU A 119 21.94 6.18 15.60
C GLU A 119 21.22 4.85 15.51
N ARG A 120 21.49 4.08 14.43
CA ARG A 120 20.92 2.75 14.23
C ARG A 120 21.45 1.78 15.28
N ALA A 121 22.72 1.88 15.68
CA ALA A 121 23.27 1.08 16.77
C ALA A 121 22.63 1.41 18.12
N ALA A 122 22.44 2.69 18.43
CA ALA A 122 21.83 3.15 19.69
C ALA A 122 20.36 2.73 19.84
N ARG A 123 19.66 2.53 18.70
CA ARG A 123 18.26 2.08 18.63
C ARG A 123 18.10 0.56 18.63
N ARG A 124 19.19 -0.20 18.55
CA ARG A 124 19.12 -1.66 18.64
C ARG A 124 18.90 -2.09 20.09
N ARG A 125 18.11 -3.14 20.25
CA ARG A 125 17.87 -3.83 21.51
C ARG A 125 18.09 -5.33 21.29
N VAL A 126 18.61 -6.00 22.29
CA VAL A 126 18.74 -7.46 22.31
C VAL A 126 17.85 -7.95 23.43
N LEU A 127 16.88 -8.79 23.10
CA LEU A 127 15.99 -9.41 24.07
C LEU A 127 16.76 -10.49 24.85
N PRO A 128 16.30 -10.89 26.05
CA PRO A 128 16.99 -11.86 26.90
C PRO A 128 17.38 -13.18 26.21
N ASN A 129 16.57 -13.69 25.27
CA ASN A 129 16.88 -14.92 24.53
C ASN A 129 17.66 -14.69 23.23
N GLY A 130 18.18 -13.48 23.03
CA GLY A 130 19.09 -13.13 21.93
C GLY A 130 18.42 -12.51 20.70
N GLU A 131 17.09 -12.45 20.64
CA GLU A 131 16.39 -11.80 19.52
C GLU A 131 16.75 -10.32 19.42
N LYS A 132 17.00 -9.83 18.20
CA LYS A 132 17.44 -8.46 17.95
C LYS A 132 16.31 -7.61 17.42
N LEU A 133 16.09 -6.48 18.08
CA LEU A 133 15.13 -5.47 17.67
C LEU A 133 15.84 -4.19 17.24
N LEU A 134 15.21 -3.45 16.34
CA LEU A 134 15.48 -2.05 16.03
C LEU A 134 14.23 -1.25 16.41
N ILE A 135 14.39 -0.23 17.26
CA ILE A 135 13.30 0.66 17.66
C ILE A 135 13.37 1.94 16.84
N ASP A 136 12.36 2.16 16.01
CA ASP A 136 12.26 3.28 15.09
C ASP A 136 11.00 4.10 15.41
N ALA A 137 11.16 5.25 16.06
CA ALA A 137 10.06 6.08 16.58
C ALA A 137 9.01 5.24 17.34
N GLY A 138 9.46 4.43 18.30
CA GLY A 138 8.57 3.54 19.08
C GLY A 138 8.11 2.27 18.34
N ILE A 139 8.27 2.16 17.02
CA ILE A 139 7.92 0.97 16.26
C ILE A 139 9.06 -0.05 16.32
N ALA A 140 8.74 -1.30 16.67
CA ALA A 140 9.71 -2.39 16.76
C ALA A 140 9.86 -3.13 15.43
N PHE A 141 11.11 -3.34 15.02
CA PHE A 141 11.47 -4.18 13.88
C PHE A 141 12.32 -5.35 14.35
N TYR A 142 12.00 -6.56 13.91
CA TYR A 142 12.75 -7.78 14.21
C TYR A 142 13.81 -8.06 13.14
N LEU A 143 15.03 -8.42 13.55
CA LEU A 143 16.08 -8.89 12.63
C LEU A 143 15.88 -10.37 12.31
N VAL A 144 15.60 -10.68 11.05
CA VAL A 144 15.44 -12.06 10.58
C VAL A 144 16.74 -12.82 10.70
N GLU A 145 16.69 -13.97 11.38
CA GLU A 145 17.83 -14.87 11.57
C GLU A 145 17.80 -16.04 10.57
N LYS A 146 18.93 -16.74 10.46
CA LYS A 146 19.02 -17.93 9.58
C LYS A 146 18.08 -19.02 10.10
N GLY A 147 17.20 -19.51 9.22
CA GLY A 147 16.25 -20.57 9.54
C GLY A 147 14.94 -20.07 10.14
N ASP A 148 14.76 -18.76 10.30
CA ASP A 148 13.51 -18.20 10.76
C ASP A 148 12.35 -18.50 9.80
N THR A 149 11.19 -18.73 10.41
CA THR A 149 9.89 -18.75 9.73
C THR A 149 8.97 -17.76 10.41
N ILE A 150 7.94 -17.26 9.74
CA ILE A 150 6.97 -16.35 10.38
C ILE A 150 6.32 -16.96 11.61
N PHE A 151 6.01 -18.26 11.58
CA PHE A 151 5.51 -18.97 12.74
C PHE A 151 6.53 -18.99 13.88
N GLY A 152 7.79 -19.32 13.57
CA GLY A 152 8.88 -19.34 14.56
C GLY A 152 9.16 -17.97 15.17
N ILE A 153 9.20 -16.90 14.36
CA ILE A 153 9.36 -15.52 14.83
C ILE A 153 8.22 -15.17 15.80
N LYS A 154 6.96 -15.48 15.45
CA LYS A 154 5.83 -15.24 16.34
C LYS A 154 5.95 -16.00 17.65
N GLN A 155 6.38 -17.26 17.62
CA GLN A 155 6.59 -18.05 18.84
C GLN A 155 7.72 -17.50 19.72
N LYS A 156 8.83 -17.07 19.13
CA LYS A 156 9.94 -16.42 19.85
C LYS A 156 9.45 -15.15 20.55
N LEU A 157 8.83 -14.25 19.77
CA LEU A 157 8.38 -12.95 20.28
C LEU A 157 7.24 -13.08 21.30
N SER A 158 6.29 -13.99 21.12
CA SER A 158 5.14 -14.14 22.04
C SER A 158 5.50 -14.61 23.46
N ARG A 159 6.79 -14.91 23.72
CA ARG A 159 7.31 -15.21 25.07
C ARG A 159 7.48 -13.95 25.92
N TYR A 160 7.58 -12.79 25.28
CA TYR A 160 7.70 -11.50 25.95
C TYR A 160 6.30 -10.88 26.08
N ASP A 161 6.02 -10.27 27.23
CA ASP A 161 4.68 -9.75 27.53
C ASP A 161 4.23 -8.70 26.52
N ASP A 162 5.13 -7.79 26.12
CA ASP A 162 4.89 -6.76 25.10
C ASP A 162 4.43 -7.32 23.76
N PHE A 163 4.74 -8.58 23.44
CA PHE A 163 4.43 -9.20 22.15
C PHE A 163 3.50 -10.40 22.26
N LYS A 164 2.94 -10.65 23.45
CA LYS A 164 2.07 -11.81 23.71
C LYS A 164 0.85 -11.87 22.80
N TYR A 165 0.37 -10.71 22.34
CA TYR A 165 -0.76 -10.58 21.41
C TYR A 165 -0.49 -11.25 20.04
N LEU A 166 0.77 -11.40 19.62
CA LEU A 166 1.14 -12.01 18.33
C LEU A 166 0.66 -13.47 18.23
N SER A 167 0.59 -14.19 19.36
CA SER A 167 0.05 -15.55 19.44
C SER A 167 -1.42 -15.64 19.01
N LYS A 168 -2.19 -14.55 19.19
CA LYS A 168 -3.62 -14.47 18.89
C LYS A 168 -3.90 -13.99 17.46
N GLN A 169 -2.93 -13.39 16.78
CA GLN A 169 -3.11 -12.87 15.42
C GLN A 169 -3.20 -14.02 14.40
N LYS A 170 -4.40 -14.30 13.87
CA LYS A 170 -4.63 -15.37 12.88
C LYS A 170 -4.75 -14.86 11.45
N ALA A 171 -5.26 -13.64 11.25
CA ALA A 171 -5.47 -13.08 9.92
C ALA A 171 -4.18 -12.49 9.35
N LYS A 172 -3.82 -12.86 8.11
CA LYS A 172 -2.59 -12.36 7.45
C LYS A 172 -2.54 -10.84 7.32
N ILE A 173 -3.68 -10.20 7.09
CA ILE A 173 -3.80 -8.73 6.96
C ILE A 173 -3.63 -7.99 8.29
N LYS A 174 -3.56 -8.72 9.41
CA LYS A 174 -3.38 -8.20 10.76
C LYS A 174 -2.12 -8.77 11.44
N SER A 175 -1.22 -9.36 10.67
CA SER A 175 -0.05 -10.11 11.14
C SER A 175 1.11 -9.85 10.18
N PHE A 176 2.29 -10.42 10.45
CA PHE A 176 3.42 -10.43 9.52
C PHE A 176 2.98 -10.87 8.13
N ASN A 177 2.81 -9.90 7.22
CA ASN A 177 2.26 -10.13 5.89
C ASN A 177 3.40 -10.22 4.87
N ILE A 178 4.28 -11.20 5.06
CA ILE A 178 5.42 -11.49 4.19
C ILE A 178 5.42 -12.99 3.84
N PRO A 179 5.54 -13.37 2.55
CA PRO A 179 5.56 -14.77 2.17
C PRO A 179 6.89 -15.42 2.57
N PRO A 180 6.92 -16.74 2.90
CA PRO A 180 8.12 -17.40 3.40
C PRO A 180 9.35 -17.28 2.49
N ASN A 181 9.14 -17.29 1.16
CA ASN A 181 10.23 -17.16 0.19
C ASN A 181 10.82 -15.74 0.10
N ALA A 182 10.15 -14.73 0.68
CA ALA A 182 10.65 -13.36 0.76
C ALA A 182 11.34 -13.06 2.10
N LEU A 183 11.22 -13.95 3.08
CA LEU A 183 11.86 -13.78 4.39
C LEU A 183 13.35 -14.13 4.28
N GLN A 184 14.22 -13.13 4.37
CA GLN A 184 15.67 -13.29 4.17
C GLN A 184 16.45 -12.97 5.44
N PRO A 185 17.46 -13.79 5.84
CA PRO A 185 18.32 -13.47 6.97
C PRO A 185 18.98 -12.10 6.82
N GLY A 186 19.07 -11.34 7.91
CA GLY A 186 19.61 -9.98 7.95
C GLY A 186 18.60 -8.88 7.60
N MET A 187 17.39 -9.24 7.18
CA MET A 187 16.31 -8.29 6.93
C MET A 187 15.70 -7.79 8.24
N TRP A 188 15.46 -6.48 8.36
CA TRP A 188 14.59 -5.93 9.41
C TRP A 188 13.14 -6.01 8.93
N ILE A 189 12.27 -6.65 9.70
CA ILE A 189 10.84 -6.71 9.40
C ILE A 189 10.05 -6.01 10.51
N PRO A 190 9.05 -5.16 10.17
CA PRO A 190 8.21 -4.54 11.17
C PRO A 190 7.42 -5.60 11.94
N ILE A 191 7.34 -5.44 13.26
CA ILE A 191 6.47 -6.25 14.11
C ILE A 191 5.06 -5.65 14.05
N PRO A 192 4.02 -6.42 13.70
CA PRO A 192 2.64 -5.93 13.66
C PRO A 192 2.21 -5.40 15.01
N LEU A 193 1.50 -4.28 15.03
CA LEU A 193 0.96 -3.71 16.26
C LEU A 193 -0.26 -4.51 16.75
N GLU A 194 -0.59 -4.40 18.05
CA GLU A 194 -1.83 -4.99 18.56
C GLU A 194 -3.06 -4.30 17.94
N GLU A 195 -4.12 -5.06 17.65
CA GLU A 195 -5.28 -4.52 16.93
C GLU A 195 -5.93 -3.34 17.66
N GLY A 196 -6.14 -3.44 18.97
CA GLY A 196 -6.70 -2.35 19.78
C GLY A 196 -5.83 -1.09 19.77
N GLU A 197 -4.51 -1.27 19.68
CA GLU A 197 -3.55 -0.17 19.63
C GLU A 197 -3.51 0.50 18.26
N ARG A 198 -3.98 -0.13 17.19
CA ARG A 198 -3.99 0.47 15.83
C ARG A 198 -5.19 1.36 15.55
N VAL A 199 -6.28 1.18 16.27
CA VAL A 199 -7.55 1.85 15.96
C VAL A 199 -7.46 3.35 16.12
N LEU A 200 -7.83 4.11 15.09
CA LEU A 200 -7.86 5.57 15.10
C LEU A 200 -9.25 6.09 14.70
N ALA A 201 -9.76 7.07 15.46
CA ALA A 201 -11.00 7.75 15.13
C ALA A 201 -10.83 8.60 13.86
N ASP A 202 -11.87 8.62 13.01
CA ASP A 202 -11.84 9.34 11.75
C ASP A 202 -11.62 10.86 11.96
N GLU A 203 -12.26 11.42 12.98
CA GLU A 203 -12.13 12.83 13.36
C GLU A 203 -10.69 13.17 13.72
N LYS A 204 -10.05 12.32 14.53
CA LYS A 204 -8.67 12.52 14.97
C LYS A 204 -7.70 12.40 13.80
N PHE A 205 -7.95 11.47 12.88
CA PHE A 205 -7.17 11.38 11.66
C PHE A 205 -7.28 12.66 10.81
N VAL A 206 -8.49 13.23 10.67
CA VAL A 206 -8.70 14.46 9.89
C VAL A 206 -7.96 15.64 10.52
N GLU A 207 -7.91 15.74 11.86
CA GLU A 207 -7.09 16.75 12.54
C GLU A 207 -5.61 16.61 12.17
N TYR A 208 -5.05 15.39 12.25
CA TYR A 208 -3.66 15.14 11.85
C TYR A 208 -3.39 15.43 10.38
N ALA A 209 -4.32 15.08 9.50
CA ALA A 209 -4.21 15.36 8.07
C ALA A 209 -4.21 16.87 7.80
N ARG A 210 -5.01 17.66 8.52
CA ARG A 210 -5.01 19.13 8.40
C ARG A 210 -3.66 19.73 8.79
N VAL A 211 -3.13 19.34 9.95
CA VAL A 211 -1.80 19.80 10.39
C VAL A 211 -0.72 19.39 9.37
N ALA A 212 -0.80 18.18 8.81
CA ALA A 212 0.12 17.74 7.76
C ALA A 212 0.05 18.60 6.50
N LEU A 213 -1.14 19.02 6.07
CA LEU A 213 -1.31 19.90 4.91
C LEU A 213 -0.73 21.29 5.19
N ASP A 214 -0.97 21.87 6.37
CA ASP A 214 -0.42 23.17 6.73
C ASP A 214 1.12 23.13 6.77
N GLU A 215 1.72 22.09 7.34
CA GLU A 215 3.17 21.92 7.35
C GLU A 215 3.74 21.72 5.93
N LEU A 216 3.01 21.07 5.01
CA LEU A 216 3.48 20.87 3.64
C LEU A 216 3.28 22.08 2.72
N LYS A 217 2.32 22.98 3.02
CA LYS A 217 2.18 24.26 2.27
C LYS A 217 3.46 25.09 2.36
N GLU A 218 4.12 25.05 3.52
CA GLU A 218 5.41 25.72 3.77
C GLU A 218 6.62 24.90 3.30
N ASP A 219 6.42 23.69 2.78
CA ASP A 219 7.51 22.84 2.32
C ASP A 219 8.02 23.30 0.94
N SER A 220 9.33 23.55 0.85
CA SER A 220 9.97 24.05 -0.38
C SER A 220 9.78 23.16 -1.61
N ARG A 221 9.52 21.87 -1.43
CA ARG A 221 9.37 20.90 -2.52
C ARG A 221 7.90 20.66 -2.86
N TYR A 222 7.04 20.58 -1.84
CA TYR A 222 5.65 20.15 -2.01
C TYR A 222 4.62 21.27 -1.91
N GLY A 223 4.98 22.45 -1.40
CA GLY A 223 4.05 23.57 -1.18
C GLY A 223 3.31 23.98 -2.45
N ARG A 224 4.05 24.20 -3.55
CA ARG A 224 3.45 24.55 -4.86
C ARG A 224 2.50 23.49 -5.39
N PHE A 225 2.77 22.21 -5.13
CA PHE A 225 1.86 21.13 -5.54
C PHE A 225 0.56 21.16 -4.75
N ILE A 226 0.63 21.52 -3.45
CA ILE A 226 -0.57 21.71 -2.63
C ILE A 226 -1.38 22.90 -3.12
N ASP A 227 -0.74 24.02 -3.44
CA ASP A 227 -1.44 25.18 -4.01
C ASP A 227 -2.21 24.80 -5.28
N GLN A 228 -1.58 24.04 -6.19
CA GLN A 228 -2.23 23.55 -7.41
C GLN A 228 -3.39 22.57 -7.14
N LEU A 229 -3.27 21.71 -6.12
CA LEU A 229 -4.37 20.87 -5.67
C LEU A 229 -5.53 21.73 -5.16
N LEU A 230 -5.23 22.76 -4.37
CA LEU A 230 -6.22 23.64 -3.75
C LEU A 230 -6.87 24.63 -4.72
N GLU A 231 -6.23 24.92 -5.86
CA GLU A 231 -6.86 25.59 -7.00
C GLU A 231 -7.93 24.71 -7.68
N THR A 232 -7.80 23.38 -7.58
CA THR A 232 -8.68 22.41 -8.26
C THR A 232 -9.81 21.92 -7.36
N ILE A 233 -9.53 21.73 -6.07
CA ILE A 233 -10.49 21.22 -5.07
C ILE A 233 -10.34 21.97 -3.75
N SER A 234 -11.39 22.01 -2.93
CA SER A 234 -11.27 22.58 -1.58
C SER A 234 -10.39 21.70 -0.67
N GLU A 235 -9.83 22.31 0.37
CA GLU A 235 -9.11 21.57 1.41
C GLU A 235 -10.00 20.49 2.06
N ASP A 236 -11.27 20.79 2.29
CA ASP A 236 -12.26 19.82 2.81
C ASP A 236 -12.40 18.58 1.89
N GLU A 237 -12.35 18.76 0.56
CA GLU A 237 -12.39 17.65 -0.40
C GLU A 237 -11.08 16.85 -0.41
N LEU A 238 -9.94 17.51 -0.21
CA LEU A 238 -8.64 16.85 -0.09
C LEU A 238 -8.58 16.00 1.20
N LEU A 239 -8.98 16.56 2.34
CA LEU A 239 -9.08 15.85 3.62
C LEU A 239 -10.03 14.65 3.53
N ALA A 240 -11.19 14.83 2.89
CA ALA A 240 -12.13 13.74 2.66
C ALA A 240 -11.55 12.65 1.75
N THR A 241 -10.75 13.02 0.75
CA THR A 241 -10.03 12.08 -0.11
C THR A 241 -9.00 11.29 0.68
N MET A 242 -8.19 11.96 1.51
CA MET A 242 -7.20 11.31 2.37
C MET A 242 -7.84 10.28 3.31
N LEU A 243 -8.91 10.66 4.00
CA LEU A 243 -9.65 9.73 4.88
C LEU A 243 -10.26 8.57 4.09
N ALA A 244 -10.79 8.81 2.88
CA ALA A 244 -11.35 7.76 2.05
C ALA A 244 -10.30 6.73 1.61
N VAL A 245 -9.10 7.18 1.22
CA VAL A 245 -7.99 6.28 0.86
C VAL A 245 -7.50 5.53 2.09
N ALA A 246 -7.29 6.21 3.22
CA ALA A 246 -6.86 5.57 4.47
C ALA A 246 -7.84 4.46 4.90
N LYS A 247 -9.16 4.68 4.78
CA LYS A 247 -10.19 3.65 5.05
C LYS A 247 -10.14 2.47 4.09
N GLN A 248 -9.86 2.73 2.81
CA GLN A 248 -9.74 1.67 1.83
C GLN A 248 -8.52 0.79 2.10
N GLU A 249 -7.41 1.39 2.50
CA GLU A 249 -6.11 0.73 2.65
C GLU A 249 -5.95 0.06 4.02
N SER A 250 -6.31 0.75 5.10
CA SER A 250 -6.15 0.25 6.48
C SER A 250 -7.41 -0.37 7.10
N GLY A 251 -8.47 -0.53 6.30
CA GLY A 251 -9.78 -1.01 6.73
C GLY A 251 -10.69 0.11 7.26
N GLY A 252 -12.00 -0.05 7.06
CA GLY A 252 -12.95 1.06 7.11
C GLY A 252 -13.99 0.96 8.24
N ALA A 253 -13.98 1.99 9.09
CA ALA A 253 -14.84 2.32 10.23
C ALA A 253 -14.71 1.36 11.43
N PRO A 254 -13.70 1.54 12.32
CA PRO A 254 -12.70 2.63 12.34
C PRO A 254 -11.46 2.33 11.47
N LEU A 255 -10.56 3.32 11.30
CA LEU A 255 -9.22 3.13 10.71
C LEU A 255 -8.38 2.18 11.58
N GLY A 256 -7.44 1.44 10.98
CA GLY A 256 -6.53 0.55 11.72
C GLY A 256 -7.03 -0.87 11.97
N GLN A 257 -8.04 -1.32 11.23
CA GLN A 257 -8.43 -2.73 11.22
C GLN A 257 -7.34 -3.63 10.61
N PHE A 258 -6.62 -3.12 9.62
CA PHE A 258 -5.49 -3.78 8.97
C PHE A 258 -4.18 -3.17 9.46
N GLU A 259 -3.12 -3.96 9.30
CA GLU A 259 -1.76 -3.52 9.66
C GLU A 259 -1.28 -2.38 8.76
N PHE A 260 -0.48 -1.44 9.28
CA PHE A 260 0.01 -0.30 8.49
C PHE A 260 1.19 -0.64 7.59
N HIS A 261 1.69 -1.87 7.67
CA HIS A 261 2.69 -2.37 6.72
C HIS A 261 2.18 -3.61 5.99
N ARG A 262 2.66 -3.79 4.75
CA ARG A 262 2.33 -4.96 3.93
C ARG A 262 3.47 -5.27 2.97
N TYR A 263 3.87 -6.53 2.85
CA TYR A 263 4.83 -6.90 1.81
C TYR A 263 4.12 -7.08 0.46
N GLU A 264 4.50 -6.26 -0.51
CA GLU A 264 3.94 -6.30 -1.86
C GLU A 264 4.73 -7.30 -2.73
N LYS A 265 4.24 -8.53 -2.82
CA LYS A 265 4.95 -9.66 -3.49
C LYS A 265 5.40 -9.31 -4.92
N HIS A 266 4.58 -8.62 -5.69
CA HIS A 266 4.89 -8.23 -7.07
C HIS A 266 6.01 -7.19 -7.17
N HIS A 267 6.18 -6.37 -6.14
CA HIS A 267 7.19 -5.32 -6.10
C HIS A 267 8.46 -5.71 -5.34
N ARG A 268 8.38 -6.78 -4.53
CA ARG A 268 9.42 -7.27 -3.61
C ARG A 268 9.87 -6.19 -2.62
N ALA A 269 8.92 -5.43 -2.11
CA ALA A 269 9.15 -4.33 -1.17
C ALA A 269 7.95 -4.19 -0.23
N PHE A 270 8.17 -3.54 0.92
CA PHE A 270 7.09 -3.19 1.84
C PHE A 270 6.36 -1.93 1.39
N SER A 271 5.07 -1.88 1.67
CA SER A 271 4.31 -0.64 1.78
C SER A 271 4.10 -0.31 3.26
N PHE A 272 4.03 0.98 3.60
CA PHE A 272 3.84 1.46 4.98
C PHE A 272 2.75 2.53 5.06
N SER A 273 2.42 2.91 6.30
CA SER A 273 1.40 3.89 6.73
C SER A 273 -0.05 3.43 6.52
N LEU A 274 -0.98 4.22 7.05
CA LEU A 274 -2.43 4.10 6.83
C LEU A 274 -2.85 4.05 5.35
N PHE A 275 -1.98 4.54 4.46
CA PHE A 275 -2.20 4.62 3.02
C PHE A 275 -1.54 3.48 2.24
N HIS A 276 -0.75 2.61 2.88
CA HIS A 276 0.04 1.57 2.20
C HIS A 276 0.83 2.09 0.99
N VAL A 277 1.59 3.17 1.19
CA VAL A 277 2.51 3.69 0.16
C VAL A 277 3.68 2.72 0.02
N LEU A 278 3.92 2.24 -1.20
CA LEU A 278 5.00 1.30 -1.53
C LEU A 278 6.38 1.97 -1.41
N MET A 279 7.30 1.38 -0.65
CA MET A 279 8.69 1.85 -0.49
C MET A 279 9.58 1.45 -1.68
N LYS A 280 9.14 1.85 -2.88
CA LYS A 280 9.85 1.68 -4.14
C LYS A 280 9.40 2.76 -5.13
N GLY A 281 10.34 3.29 -5.92
CA GLY A 281 10.06 4.39 -6.85
C GLY A 281 9.48 5.60 -6.11
N ALA A 282 8.42 6.21 -6.66
CA ALA A 282 7.81 7.42 -6.11
C ALA A 282 7.51 7.39 -4.60
N GLY A 283 7.16 6.25 -4.02
CA GLY A 283 6.92 6.19 -2.57
C GLY A 283 8.21 6.19 -1.73
N LEU A 284 9.29 5.58 -2.24
CA LEU A 284 10.62 5.68 -1.63
C LEU A 284 11.18 7.10 -1.79
N ASP A 285 11.00 7.70 -2.97
CA ASP A 285 11.45 9.07 -3.24
C ASP A 285 10.73 10.05 -2.30
N ALA A 286 9.40 9.95 -2.21
CA ALA A 286 8.60 10.77 -1.30
C ALA A 286 9.07 10.64 0.16
N ARG A 287 9.30 9.42 0.65
CA ARG A 287 9.80 9.18 2.01
C ARG A 287 11.16 9.84 2.24
N ARG A 288 12.11 9.65 1.31
CA ARG A 288 13.47 10.19 1.41
C ARG A 288 13.46 11.72 1.43
N ASN A 289 12.67 12.32 0.55
CA ASN A 289 12.55 13.78 0.44
C ASN A 289 11.81 14.42 1.62
N LEU A 290 11.03 13.64 2.36
CA LEU A 290 10.43 14.07 3.62
C LEU A 290 11.36 13.87 4.83
N ASP A 291 12.54 13.24 4.62
CA ASP A 291 13.49 12.90 5.67
C ASP A 291 12.87 12.05 6.79
N LEU A 292 12.01 11.10 6.42
CA LEU A 292 11.29 10.22 7.36
C LEU A 292 11.77 8.77 7.29
N THR A 293 11.98 8.14 8.44
CA THR A 293 12.26 6.70 8.57
C THR A 293 11.00 5.86 8.40
N GLU A 294 11.13 4.54 8.24
CA GLU A 294 9.98 3.65 8.03
C GLU A 294 9.03 3.60 9.25
N GLY A 295 9.59 3.58 10.47
CA GLY A 295 8.81 3.63 11.71
C GLY A 295 8.05 4.94 11.88
N GLN A 296 8.65 6.07 11.47
CA GLN A 296 8.00 7.38 11.54
C GLN A 296 6.72 7.48 10.70
N LEU A 297 6.57 6.62 9.67
CA LEU A 297 5.39 6.61 8.79
C LEU A 297 4.13 6.04 9.46
N TYR A 298 4.26 5.45 10.64
CA TYR A 298 3.11 4.94 11.39
C TYR A 298 2.26 6.06 11.98
N HIS A 299 2.86 7.21 12.32
CA HIS A 299 2.10 8.34 12.86
C HIS A 299 1.17 8.95 11.79
N PRO A 300 -0.12 9.22 12.10
CA PRO A 300 -1.10 9.67 11.11
C PRO A 300 -0.72 10.96 10.37
N LYS A 301 -0.10 11.92 11.06
CA LYS A 301 0.39 13.16 10.45
C LYS A 301 1.46 12.88 9.39
N ASN A 302 2.42 12.01 9.67
CA ASN A 302 3.49 11.64 8.74
C ASN A 302 2.97 10.79 7.58
N ALA A 303 2.02 9.88 7.86
CA ALA A 303 1.29 9.15 6.85
C ALA A 303 0.58 10.09 5.86
N ALA A 304 -0.08 11.13 6.38
CA ALA A 304 -0.75 12.15 5.58
C ALA A 304 0.23 12.94 4.70
N LYS A 305 1.39 13.34 5.25
CA LYS A 305 2.45 13.97 4.46
C LYS A 305 2.96 13.07 3.35
N LEU A 306 3.28 11.82 3.69
CA LEU A 306 3.77 10.82 2.75
C LEU A 306 2.78 10.60 1.61
N PHE A 307 1.48 10.56 1.90
CA PHE A 307 0.45 10.41 0.87
C PHE A 307 0.52 11.55 -0.15
N VAL A 308 0.53 12.80 0.29
CA VAL A 308 0.57 13.96 -0.62
C VAL A 308 1.89 13.99 -1.41
N ALA A 309 3.02 13.81 -0.74
CA ALA A 309 4.33 13.71 -1.39
C ALA A 309 4.37 12.57 -2.41
N PHE A 310 3.79 11.41 -2.10
CA PHE A 310 3.69 10.29 -3.03
C PHE A 310 2.87 10.62 -4.28
N LEU A 311 1.74 11.34 -4.15
CA LEU A 311 0.96 11.77 -5.32
C LEU A 311 1.82 12.65 -6.23
N PHE A 312 2.55 13.61 -5.67
CA PHE A 312 3.46 14.48 -6.40
C PHE A 312 4.56 13.71 -7.13
N GLU A 313 5.33 12.90 -6.40
CA GLU A 313 6.45 12.13 -6.97
C GLU A 313 5.96 11.15 -8.05
N LYS A 314 4.77 10.56 -7.85
CA LYS A 314 4.18 9.63 -8.82
C LYS A 314 3.67 10.33 -10.08
N MET A 315 3.12 11.54 -9.98
CA MET A 315 2.77 12.35 -11.16
C MET A 315 4.03 12.79 -11.90
N ARG A 316 5.07 13.21 -11.16
CA ARG A 316 6.31 13.72 -11.75
C ARG A 316 7.27 12.67 -12.30
N ALA A 317 7.02 11.38 -12.09
CA ALA A 317 7.86 10.29 -12.60
C ALA A 317 8.09 10.31 -14.13
N GLY A 318 7.31 11.11 -14.89
CA GLY A 318 7.50 11.37 -16.32
C GLY A 318 8.23 12.68 -16.68
N ASN A 319 8.88 13.37 -15.73
CA ASN A 319 9.43 14.72 -15.90
C ASN A 319 8.39 15.76 -16.35
N MET A 320 7.16 15.64 -15.85
CA MET A 320 6.08 16.56 -16.20
C MET A 320 6.45 18.01 -15.86
N ASP A 321 6.16 18.91 -16.80
CA ASP A 321 6.19 20.35 -16.51
C ASP A 321 5.00 20.76 -15.63
N GLU A 322 4.93 22.04 -15.29
CA GLU A 322 3.90 22.57 -14.39
C GLU A 322 2.48 22.48 -14.98
N ALA A 323 2.34 22.72 -16.29
CA ALA A 323 1.04 22.66 -16.95
C ALA A 323 0.55 21.21 -17.08
N GLU A 324 1.47 20.29 -17.36
CA GLU A 324 1.20 18.86 -17.37
C GLU A 324 0.79 18.33 -15.99
N LEU A 325 1.48 18.79 -14.93
CA LEU A 325 1.13 18.45 -13.55
C LEU A 325 -0.27 18.96 -13.18
N LYS A 326 -0.58 20.22 -13.49
CA LYS A 326 -1.93 20.79 -13.27
C LYS A 326 -3.01 19.99 -13.99
N LYS A 327 -2.78 19.66 -15.25
CA LYS A 327 -3.69 18.81 -16.03
C LYS A 327 -3.81 17.41 -15.44
N ALA A 328 -2.74 16.83 -14.90
CA ALA A 328 -2.80 15.54 -14.21
C ALA A 328 -3.68 15.61 -12.96
N ILE A 329 -3.55 16.68 -12.17
CA ILE A 329 -4.40 16.94 -10.99
C ILE A 329 -5.88 17.03 -11.39
N GLU A 330 -6.22 17.86 -12.39
CA GLU A 330 -7.59 18.03 -12.90
C GLU A 330 -8.21 16.72 -13.43
N ASN A 331 -7.39 15.78 -13.93
CA ASN A 331 -7.87 14.48 -14.40
C ASN A 331 -8.11 13.47 -13.27
N LEU A 332 -7.60 13.73 -12.06
CA LEU A 332 -7.73 12.84 -10.90
C LEU A 332 -8.65 13.41 -9.82
N PHE A 333 -8.82 14.72 -9.77
CA PHE A 333 -9.58 15.42 -8.74
C PHE A 333 -10.69 16.29 -9.34
N PRO A 334 -11.85 16.39 -8.67
CA PRO A 334 -12.19 15.71 -7.43
C PRO A 334 -12.50 14.22 -7.65
N ILE A 335 -12.14 13.37 -6.68
CA ILE A 335 -12.22 11.90 -6.86
C ILE A 335 -13.64 11.40 -7.12
N HIS A 336 -14.68 12.12 -6.72
CA HIS A 336 -16.06 11.72 -7.00
C HIS A 336 -16.44 11.81 -8.48
N LYS A 337 -15.75 12.65 -9.27
CA LYS A 337 -15.89 12.74 -10.73
C LYS A 337 -14.90 11.82 -11.45
N HIS A 338 -13.74 11.58 -10.85
CA HIS A 338 -12.61 10.90 -11.47
C HIS A 338 -12.21 9.58 -10.79
N ALA A 339 -13.13 8.94 -10.04
CA ALA A 339 -12.83 7.80 -9.16
C ALA A 339 -12.07 6.66 -9.85
N ARG A 340 -12.42 6.34 -11.09
CA ARG A 340 -11.74 5.32 -11.89
C ARG A 340 -10.31 5.74 -12.24
N ALA A 341 -10.12 6.97 -12.71
CA ALA A 341 -8.80 7.49 -13.06
C ALA A 341 -7.91 7.55 -11.82
N PHE A 342 -8.42 8.09 -10.71
CA PHE A 342 -7.75 8.10 -9.42
C PHE A 342 -7.40 6.69 -8.94
N SER A 343 -8.33 5.73 -9.00
CA SER A 343 -8.08 4.36 -8.56
C SER A 343 -7.02 3.65 -9.39
N ILE A 344 -6.99 3.88 -10.70
CA ILE A 344 -5.96 3.34 -11.59
C ILE A 344 -4.61 3.99 -11.30
N PHE A 345 -4.59 5.31 -11.12
CA PHE A 345 -3.39 6.05 -10.75
C PHE A 345 -2.82 5.55 -9.43
N TYR A 346 -3.64 5.47 -8.38
CA TYR A 346 -3.20 5.10 -7.04
C TYR A 346 -2.80 3.62 -6.95
N ASN A 347 -3.69 2.71 -7.35
CA ASN A 347 -3.54 1.26 -7.14
C ASN A 347 -2.91 0.52 -8.34
N GLY A 348 -2.94 1.09 -9.54
CA GLY A 348 -2.48 0.46 -10.77
C GLY A 348 -3.60 -0.13 -11.66
N LYS A 349 -3.26 -0.42 -12.92
CA LYS A 349 -4.21 -0.78 -13.99
C LYS A 349 -5.00 -2.07 -13.78
N LEU A 350 -4.57 -3.00 -12.91
CA LEU A 350 -5.29 -4.26 -12.70
C LEU A 350 -6.41 -4.14 -11.66
N PHE A 351 -6.43 -3.05 -10.87
CA PHE A 351 -7.28 -2.94 -9.68
C PHE A 351 -8.66 -2.32 -9.94
N TRP A 352 -8.90 -1.65 -11.06
CA TRP A 352 -10.26 -1.19 -11.40
C TRP A 352 -11.26 -2.35 -11.57
N LYS A 353 -10.78 -3.54 -11.96
CA LYS A 353 -11.62 -4.75 -12.05
C LYS A 353 -12.07 -5.27 -10.68
N ALA A 354 -11.41 -4.86 -9.60
CA ALA A 354 -11.74 -5.25 -8.23
C ALA A 354 -12.67 -4.24 -7.51
N GLY A 355 -13.23 -3.27 -8.25
CA GLY A 355 -14.24 -2.34 -7.74
C GLY A 355 -13.71 -1.30 -6.74
N TYR A 356 -12.41 -0.98 -6.80
CA TYR A 356 -11.76 0.02 -5.94
C TYR A 356 -12.37 1.42 -6.11
N ASP A 357 -12.76 1.76 -7.33
CA ASP A 357 -13.49 2.99 -7.64
C ASP A 357 -14.83 3.09 -6.89
N LYS A 358 -15.56 1.99 -6.77
CA LYS A 358 -16.81 1.95 -5.98
C LYS A 358 -16.54 2.03 -4.48
N LYS A 359 -15.50 1.34 -4.00
CA LYS A 359 -15.12 1.34 -2.58
C LYS A 359 -14.68 2.73 -2.11
N ILE A 360 -13.80 3.39 -2.86
CA ILE A 360 -13.32 4.73 -2.50
C ILE A 360 -14.47 5.75 -2.50
N LEU A 361 -15.43 5.65 -3.42
CA LEU A 361 -16.63 6.51 -3.42
C LEU A 361 -17.50 6.30 -2.18
N LYS A 362 -17.68 5.05 -1.73
CA LYS A 362 -18.39 4.74 -0.49
C LYS A 362 -17.70 5.38 0.72
N HIS A 363 -16.38 5.21 0.83
CA HIS A 363 -15.61 5.80 1.93
C HIS A 363 -15.57 7.33 1.87
N ARG A 364 -15.52 7.93 0.68
CA ARG A 364 -15.58 9.39 0.50
C ARG A 364 -16.91 9.98 0.95
N ALA A 365 -18.04 9.32 0.67
CA ALA A 365 -19.35 9.78 1.12
C ALA A 365 -19.45 9.88 2.65
N ASP A 366 -18.80 8.94 3.35
CA ASP A 366 -18.69 8.95 4.81
C ASP A 366 -17.70 10.01 5.30
N ALA A 367 -16.52 10.09 4.67
CA ALA A 367 -15.48 11.07 4.99
C ALA A 367 -15.96 12.53 4.88
N VAL A 368 -16.75 12.87 3.86
CA VAL A 368 -17.34 14.21 3.71
C VAL A 368 -18.24 14.57 4.89
N LYS A 369 -18.98 13.60 5.45
CA LYS A 369 -19.81 13.84 6.63
C LYS A 369 -18.94 14.13 7.86
N THR A 370 -17.85 13.37 8.05
CA THR A 370 -16.90 13.59 9.14
C THR A 370 -16.25 14.97 9.05
N VAL A 371 -15.68 15.33 7.90
CA VAL A 371 -15.05 16.65 7.68
C VAL A 371 -16.06 17.78 7.88
N GLY A 372 -17.27 17.64 7.34
CA GLY A 372 -18.34 18.63 7.50
C GLY A 372 -18.92 18.74 8.92
N LYS A 373 -18.73 17.74 9.78
CA LYS A 373 -19.06 17.84 11.22
C LYS A 373 -18.01 18.69 11.94
N LEU A 374 -16.72 18.40 11.73
CA LEU A 374 -15.62 19.13 12.37
C LEU A 374 -15.64 20.62 12.06
N LYS A 375 -16.02 21.00 10.83
CA LYS A 375 -16.18 22.39 10.42
C LYS A 375 -17.27 23.15 11.18
N ARG A 376 -18.29 22.46 11.72
CA ARG A 376 -19.38 23.07 12.48
C ARG A 376 -19.09 23.15 13.97
N SER A 377 -18.06 22.45 14.43
CA SER A 377 -17.64 22.41 15.84
C SER A 377 -16.51 23.40 16.15
N ASN A 378 -15.87 23.94 15.12
CA ASN A 378 -14.92 25.05 15.16
C ASN A 378 -15.60 26.31 14.65
#